data_AF-A0A4P6DW97-F1
#
_entry.id   AF-A0A4P6DW97-F1
#
_cell.length_a   1.000
_cell.length_b   1.000
_cell.length_c   1.000
_cell.angle_alpha   90.00
_cell.angle_beta   90.00
_cell.angle_gamma   90.00
#
_symmetry.space_group_name_H-M   'P 1'
#
loop_
_entity.id
_entity.type
_entity.pdbx_description
1 polymer ?
#
loop_
_entity_poly.entity_id
_entity_poly.type
_entity_poly.pdbx_seq_one_letter_code
_entity_poly.pdbx_strand_id
1 'polypeptide(L)'
;MPWWIWLVLVVFMLVMIVAGLAYAALHLWRAFGKVSRTGAAIGEHMAAFQNTAPSDGQPEPPLFTQPLSVASERYSQAHAEVIRRREAKRSRHVEAWARWRRFNND
;
A
#
# COMPACT_ATOMS: atom_id res chain seq x y z
N MET A 1 9.89 -47.17 37.64
CA MET A 1 9.44 -46.00 36.84
C MET A 1 8.65 -46.54 35.64
N PRO A 2 7.35 -46.26 35.52
CA PRO A 2 6.54 -46.85 34.45
C PRO A 2 6.97 -46.31 33.08
N TRP A 3 7.54 -47.17 32.23
CA TRP A 3 8.02 -46.84 30.86
C TRP A 3 6.98 -46.05 30.07
N TRP A 4 5.71 -46.44 30.15
CA TRP A 4 4.63 -45.92 29.31
C TRP A 4 4.40 -44.41 29.45
N ILE A 5 4.80 -43.82 30.58
CA ILE A 5 4.70 -42.38 30.82
C ILE A 5 5.55 -41.59 29.80
N TRP A 6 6.72 -42.11 29.43
CA TRP A 6 7.58 -41.47 28.44
C TRP A 6 6.94 -41.44 27.05
N LEU A 7 6.23 -42.49 26.65
CA LEU A 7 5.51 -42.52 25.38
C LEU A 7 4.43 -41.45 25.32
N VAL A 8 3.64 -41.31 26.40
CA VAL A 8 2.61 -40.27 26.50
C VAL A 8 3.23 -38.87 26.43
N LEU A 9 4.35 -38.66 27.10
CA LEU A 9 5.04 -37.36 27.15
C LEU A 9 5.59 -36.97 25.76
N VAL A 10 6.21 -37.92 25.05
CA VAL A 10 6.71 -37.71 23.68
C VAL A 10 5.57 -37.40 22.72
N VAL A 11 4.45 -38.13 22.79
CA VAL A 11 3.27 -37.87 21.96
C VAL A 11 2.70 -36.48 22.24
N PHE A 12 2.57 -36.11 23.52
CA PHE A 12 2.08 -34.78 23.91
C PHE A 12 2.98 -33.66 23.38
N MET A 13 4.31 -33.83 23.47
CA MET A 13 5.26 -32.88 22.91
C MET A 13 5.09 -32.74 21.39
N LEU A 14 4.92 -33.87 20.69
CA LEU A 14 4.76 -33.89 19.24
C LEU A 14 3.47 -33.19 18.80
N VAL A 15 2.37 -33.41 19.52
CA VAL A 15 1.10 -32.71 19.31
C VAL A 15 1.27 -31.20 19.47
N MET A 16 1.98 -30.74 20.52
CA MET A 16 2.20 -29.32 20.74
C MET A 16 3.03 -28.66 19.63
N ILE A 17 4.05 -29.36 19.14
CA ILE A 17 4.88 -28.87 18.04
C ILE A 17 4.04 -28.73 16.77
N VAL A 18 3.25 -29.74 16.42
CA VAL A 18 2.39 -29.69 15.22
C VAL A 18 1.34 -28.59 15.35
N ALA A 19 0.72 -28.42 16.52
CA ALA A 19 -0.23 -27.34 16.77
C ALA A 19 0.41 -25.95 16.62
N GLY A 20 1.62 -25.76 17.16
CA GLY A 20 2.38 -24.51 17.00
C GLY A 20 2.74 -24.21 15.55
N LEU A 21 3.19 -25.23 14.80
CA LEU A 21 3.51 -25.08 13.38
C LEU A 21 2.27 -24.72 12.55
N ALA A 22 1.16 -25.42 12.77
CA ALA A 22 -0.10 -25.16 12.09
C ALA A 22 -0.61 -23.74 12.39
N TYR A 23 -0.52 -23.31 13.65
CA TYR A 23 -0.90 -21.96 14.05
C TYR A 23 -0.03 -20.89 13.37
N ALA A 24 1.30 -21.07 13.37
CA ALA A 24 2.22 -20.16 12.71
C ALA A 24 1.96 -20.04 11.21
N ALA A 25 1.74 -21.17 10.52
CA ALA A 25 1.41 -21.18 9.09
C ALA A 25 0.09 -20.46 8.78
N LEU A 26 -0.97 -20.72 9.57
CA LEU A 26 -2.26 -20.05 9.42
C LEU A 26 -2.17 -18.55 9.72
N HIS A 27 -1.38 -18.16 10.73
CA HIS A 27 -1.17 -16.76 11.08
C HIS A 27 -0.41 -16.02 9.98
N LEU A 28 0.62 -16.66 9.42
CA LEU A 28 1.40 -16.13 8.31
C LEU A 28 0.53 -15.94 7.07
N TRP A 29 -0.29 -16.91 6.69
CA TRP A 29 -1.20 -16.77 5.55
C TRP A 29 -2.28 -15.70 5.75
N ARG A 30 -2.84 -15.55 6.95
CA ARG A 30 -3.77 -14.46 7.26
C ARG A 30 -3.14 -13.08 7.17
N ALA A 31 -1.84 -12.95 7.43
CA ALA A 31 -1.08 -11.71 7.23
C ALA A 31 -0.74 -11.49 5.74
N PHE A 32 -0.28 -12.53 5.04
CA PHE A 32 0.08 -12.47 3.63
C PHE A 32 -1.11 -12.13 2.72
N GLY A 33 -2.31 -12.65 3.01
CA GLY A 33 -3.52 -12.35 2.23
C GLY A 33 -3.95 -10.87 2.26
N LYS A 34 -3.53 -10.10 3.27
CA LYS A 34 -3.77 -8.64 3.32
C LYS A 34 -2.69 -7.86 2.55
N VAL A 35 -1.45 -8.36 2.56
CA VAL A 35 -0.31 -7.74 1.88
C VAL A 35 -0.36 -7.95 0.37
N SER A 36 -0.92 -9.07 -0.11
CA SER A 36 -1.01 -9.37 -1.55
C SER A 36 -1.85 -8.34 -2.34
N ARG A 37 -2.90 -7.77 -1.73
CA ARG A 37 -3.70 -6.70 -2.34
C ARG A 37 -2.90 -5.41 -2.54
N THR A 38 -1.98 -5.12 -1.62
CA THR A 38 -1.07 -3.97 -1.73
C THR A 38 0.05 -4.24 -2.74
N GLY A 39 0.54 -5.49 -2.80
CA GLY A 39 1.55 -5.91 -3.78
C GLY A 39 1.06 -5.82 -5.22
N ALA A 40 -0.21 -6.13 -5.50
CA ALA A 40 -0.82 -5.96 -6.82
C ALA A 40 -0.85 -4.48 -7.26
N ALA A 41 -1.24 -3.57 -6.37
CA ALA A 41 -1.24 -2.12 -6.66
C ALA A 41 0.19 -1.59 -6.90
N ILE A 42 1.17 -2.05 -6.12
CA ILE A 42 2.59 -1.69 -6.33
C ILE A 42 3.08 -2.26 -7.68
N GLY A 43 2.68 -3.48 -8.04
CA GLY A 43 3.00 -4.11 -9.31
C GLY A 43 2.42 -3.35 -10.51
N GLU A 44 1.18 -2.87 -10.42
CA GLU A 44 0.56 -2.01 -11.45
C GLU A 44 1.26 -0.66 -11.57
N HIS A 45 1.61 -0.02 -10.45
CA HIS A 45 2.37 1.23 -10.48
C HIS A 45 3.77 1.02 -11.07
N MET A 46 4.45 -0.07 -10.71
CA MET A 46 5.75 -0.40 -11.28
C MET A 46 5.61 -0.72 -12.77
N ALA A 47 4.61 -1.51 -13.18
CA ALA A 47 4.23 -1.77 -14.58
C ALA A 47 4.00 -0.49 -15.39
N ALA A 48 3.35 0.51 -14.81
CA ALA A 48 3.17 1.82 -15.44
C ALA A 48 4.50 2.55 -15.67
N PHE A 49 5.47 2.45 -14.73
CA PHE A 49 6.81 3.04 -14.91
C PHE A 49 7.67 2.31 -15.96
N GLN A 50 7.57 0.99 -16.08
CA GLN A 50 8.28 0.22 -17.13
C GLN A 50 7.64 0.41 -18.51
N ASN A 51 6.32 0.64 -18.58
CA ASN A 51 5.60 0.93 -19.82
C ASN A 51 5.65 2.40 -20.23
N THR A 52 6.32 3.27 -19.47
CA THR A 52 6.83 4.53 -20.03
C THR A 52 7.97 4.18 -21.00
N ALA A 53 7.57 3.75 -22.20
CA ALA A 53 8.44 3.80 -23.37
C ALA A 53 9.06 5.20 -23.44
N PRO A 54 10.34 5.34 -23.86
CA PRO A 54 10.92 6.65 -24.08
C PRO A 54 9.98 7.41 -25.01
N SER A 55 9.48 8.56 -24.56
CA SER A 55 8.54 9.39 -25.34
C SER A 55 9.00 9.46 -26.79
N ASP A 56 8.16 8.99 -27.72
CA ASP A 56 8.32 9.19 -29.18
C ASP A 56 8.21 10.68 -29.58
N GLY A 57 8.08 11.58 -28.60
CA GLY A 57 8.18 13.02 -28.78
C GLY A 57 9.64 13.45 -28.84
N GLN A 58 9.97 14.24 -29.86
CA GLN A 58 11.20 15.04 -29.96
C GLN A 58 11.68 15.48 -28.57
N PRO A 59 12.94 15.21 -28.18
CA PRO A 59 13.43 15.53 -26.84
C PRO A 59 13.19 17.00 -26.56
N GLU A 60 12.27 17.27 -25.61
CA GLU A 60 11.93 18.64 -25.25
C GLU A 60 13.22 19.32 -24.76
N PRO A 61 13.58 20.49 -25.30
CA PRO A 61 14.82 21.15 -24.94
C PRO A 61 14.87 21.37 -23.42
N PRO A 62 16.03 21.17 -22.79
CA PRO A 62 16.12 21.26 -21.35
C PRO A 62 15.66 22.64 -20.85
N LEU A 63 15.00 22.68 -19.69
CA LEU A 63 14.30 23.88 -19.18
C LEU A 63 15.18 25.16 -19.16
N PHE A 64 16.49 25.00 -18.95
CA PHE A 64 17.44 26.11 -18.90
C PHE A 64 17.76 26.74 -20.27
N THR A 65 17.44 26.08 -21.39
CA THR A 65 17.57 26.66 -22.74
C THR A 65 16.28 27.32 -23.22
N GLN A 66 15.20 27.19 -22.46
CA GLN A 66 13.91 27.77 -22.76
C GLN A 66 13.75 29.15 -22.10
N PRO A 67 12.90 30.05 -22.65
CA PRO A 67 12.63 31.33 -22.00
C PRO A 67 12.01 31.14 -20.62
N LEU A 68 12.34 32.06 -19.70
CA LEU A 68 11.93 32.01 -18.29
C LEU A 68 10.40 31.90 -18.10
N SER A 69 9.61 32.43 -19.04
CA SER A 69 8.15 32.33 -19.03
C SER A 69 7.66 30.88 -19.03
N VAL A 70 8.35 29.97 -19.73
CA VAL A 70 7.95 28.55 -19.80
C VAL A 70 8.23 27.83 -18.48
N ALA A 71 9.35 28.15 -17.83
CA ALA A 71 9.65 27.63 -16.49
C ALA A 71 8.66 28.15 -15.44
N SER A 72 8.31 29.44 -15.51
CA SER A 72 7.32 30.07 -14.62
C SER A 72 5.94 29.43 -14.78
N GLU A 73 5.49 29.22 -16.02
CA GLU A 73 4.19 28.59 -16.31
C GLU A 73 4.15 27.12 -15.88
N ARG A 74 5.23 26.36 -16.10
CA ARG A 74 5.31 24.97 -15.65
C ARG A 74 5.27 24.88 -14.11
N TYR A 75 5.91 25.83 -13.42
CA TYR A 75 5.85 25.92 -11.96
C TYR A 75 4.44 26.30 -11.47
N SER A 76 3.80 27.30 -12.07
CA SER A 76 2.45 27.75 -11.68
C SER A 76 1.43 26.62 -11.81
N GLN A 77 1.48 25.86 -12.91
CA GLN A 77 0.61 24.71 -13.16
C GLN A 77 0.86 23.57 -12.17
N ALA A 78 2.12 23.23 -11.91
CA ALA A 78 2.46 22.20 -10.91
C ALA A 78 2.00 22.61 -9.50
N HIS A 79 2.14 23.88 -9.15
CA HIS A 79 1.69 24.40 -7.87
C HIS A 79 0.16 24.39 -7.74
N ALA A 80 -0.56 24.74 -8.81
CA ALA A 80 -2.02 24.64 -8.87
C ALA A 80 -2.49 23.19 -8.64
N GLU A 81 -1.79 22.20 -9.20
CA GLU A 81 -2.10 20.79 -8.97
C GLU A 81 -1.92 20.37 -7.51
N VAL A 82 -0.87 20.85 -6.84
CA VAL A 82 -0.66 20.59 -5.40
C VAL A 82 -1.81 21.18 -4.57
N ILE A 83 -2.25 22.40 -4.90
CA ILE A 83 -3.39 23.05 -4.22
C ILE A 83 -4.66 22.21 -4.42
N ARG A 84 -4.97 21.81 -5.67
CA ARG A 84 -6.14 20.96 -5.98
C ARG A 84 -6.14 19.65 -5.20
N ARG A 85 -4.99 18.98 -5.11
CA ARG A 85 -4.86 17.74 -4.30
C ARG A 85 -5.11 17.97 -2.82
N ARG A 86 -4.62 19.09 -2.28
CA ARG A 86 -4.81 19.44 -0.87
C ARG A 86 -6.29 19.71 -0.56
N GLU A 87 -6.98 20.39 -1.45
CA GLU A 87 -8.42 20.64 -1.36
C GLU A 87 -9.22 19.34 -1.44
N ALA A 88 -8.90 18.45 -2.39
CA ALA A 88 -9.54 17.14 -2.51
C ALA A 88 -9.33 16.26 -1.27
N LYS A 89 -8.16 16.35 -0.61
CA LYS A 89 -7.94 15.67 0.66
C LYS A 89 -8.79 16.26 1.78
N ARG A 90 -8.90 17.59 1.84
CA ARG A 90 -9.73 18.29 2.83
C ARG A 90 -11.20 17.97 2.65
N SER A 91 -11.73 17.96 1.42
CA SER A 91 -13.14 17.64 1.14
C SER A 91 -13.49 16.23 1.60
N ARG A 92 -12.65 15.23 1.30
CA ARG A 92 -12.83 13.85 1.76
C ARG A 92 -12.90 13.74 3.29
N HIS A 93 -12.05 14.49 4.00
CA HIS A 93 -12.13 14.54 5.46
C HIS A 93 -13.44 15.16 5.92
N VAL A 94 -13.84 16.30 5.36
CA VAL A 94 -15.11 16.97 5.70
C VAL A 94 -16.31 16.05 5.46
N GLU A 95 -16.35 15.34 4.33
CA GLU A 95 -17.39 14.36 4.03
C GLU A 95 -17.40 13.18 5.02
N ALA A 96 -16.21 12.67 5.38
CA ALA A 96 -16.09 11.63 6.40
C ALA A 96 -16.65 12.12 7.74
N TRP A 97 -16.24 13.30 8.22
CA TRP A 97 -16.76 13.90 9.44
C TRP A 97 -18.28 14.14 9.38
N ALA A 98 -18.81 14.58 8.24
CA ALA A 98 -20.24 14.76 8.04
C ALA A 98 -21.02 13.43 8.15
N ARG A 99 -20.49 12.33 7.61
CA ARG A 99 -21.07 10.99 7.77
C ARG A 99 -21.11 10.56 9.23
N TRP A 100 -20.01 10.77 9.98
CA TRP A 100 -19.93 10.42 11.39
C TRP A 100 -20.90 11.26 12.23
N ARG A 101 -21.03 12.55 11.94
CA ARG A 101 -21.98 13.43 12.64
C ARG A 101 -23.43 13.00 12.42
N ARG A 102 -23.80 12.58 11.20
CA ARG A 102 -25.15 12.05 10.94
C ARG A 102 -25.42 10.78 11.73
N PHE A 103 -24.49 9.82 11.70
CA PHE A 103 -24.61 8.58 12.48
C PHE A 103 -24.79 8.81 13.99
N ASN A 104 -24.13 9.81 14.58
CA ASN A 104 -24.27 10.11 16.01
C ASN A 104 -25.57 10.83 16.38
N ASN A 105 -26.31 11.36 15.41
CA ASN A 105 -27.53 12.15 15.62
C ASN A 105 -28.81 11.38 15.25
N ASP A 106 -28.69 10.17 14.72
CA ASP A 106 -29.78 9.19 14.48
C ASP A 106 -29.81 8.16 15.64
#